data_AF-A0A4S3LYT1-F1
#
_entry.id   AF-A0A4S3LYT1-F1
#
_cell.length_a   1.000
_cell.length_b   1.000
_cell.length_c   1.000
_cell.angle_alpha   90.00
_cell.angle_beta   90.00
_cell.angle_gamma   90.00
#
_symmetry.space_group_name_H-M   'P 1'
#
loop_
_entity.id
_entity.type
_entity.pdbx_description
1 polymer ?
#
loop_
_entity_poly.entity_id
_entity_poly.type
_entity_poly.pdbx_seq_one_letter_code
_entity_poly.pdbx_strand_id
1 'polypeptide(L)'
;MSVTWFECKVKYRKTHETGEQKVVSETYLLDAVSYTEAEQRMNEEMTTLTSEEFQIMNIKVANFAEVHPFENSDRWFKSKVALVAVDEESGKERKTNVYMLIQANDLKEAYDNTITAMKGTMGDYTIPAISESPILDVFPYFSGEEGEEIPERFKSIEVEEEEEVVEEEPAALMEE
;
A
#
# COMPACT_ATOMS: atom_id res chain seq x y z
N MET A 1 5.06 14.48 -8.22
CA MET A 1 3.90 14.31 -9.11
C MET A 1 2.66 14.16 -8.22
N SER A 2 1.44 14.43 -8.71
CA SER A 2 0.24 14.22 -7.90
C SER A 2 -0.05 12.73 -7.75
N VAL A 3 0.13 12.20 -6.54
CA VAL A 3 -0.19 10.81 -6.18
C VAL A 3 -1.68 10.57 -6.39
N THR A 4 -2.04 9.52 -7.14
CA THR A 4 -3.44 9.15 -7.39
C THR A 4 -3.64 7.69 -7.00
N TRP A 5 -4.34 7.49 -5.90
CA TRP A 5 -4.60 6.16 -5.37
C TRP A 5 -5.74 5.47 -6.12
N PHE A 6 -5.52 4.22 -6.51
CA PHE A 6 -6.51 3.32 -7.09
C PHE A 6 -6.76 2.16 -6.14
N GLU A 7 -8.03 1.91 -5.83
CA GLU A 7 -8.45 0.71 -5.10
C GLU A 7 -8.82 -0.37 -6.12
N CYS A 8 -8.05 -1.47 -6.10
CA CYS A 8 -8.21 -2.62 -6.95
C CYS A 8 -8.73 -3.81 -6.12
N LYS A 9 -9.88 -4.35 -6.52
CA LYS A 9 -10.44 -5.55 -5.91
C LYS A 9 -10.10 -6.75 -6.77
N VAL A 10 -9.38 -7.70 -6.20
CA VAL A 10 -8.95 -8.93 -6.88
C VAL A 10 -9.62 -10.13 -6.25
N LYS A 11 -10.01 -11.08 -7.09
CA LYS A 11 -10.61 -12.34 -6.68
C LYS A 11 -9.78 -13.47 -7.25
N TYR A 12 -9.27 -14.34 -6.40
CA TYR A 12 -8.46 -15.48 -6.80
C TYR A 12 -8.80 -16.68 -5.93
N ARG A 13 -8.34 -17.85 -6.37
CA ARG A 13 -8.50 -19.09 -5.63
C ARG A 13 -7.22 -19.33 -4.83
N LYS A 14 -7.37 -19.57 -3.53
CA LYS A 14 -6.28 -19.92 -2.64
C LYS A 14 -6.46 -21.37 -2.22
N THR A 15 -5.48 -22.21 -2.54
CA THR A 15 -5.43 -23.59 -2.05
C THR A 15 -4.93 -23.59 -0.60
N HIS A 16 -5.79 -23.94 0.35
CA HIS A 16 -5.35 -24.14 1.74
C HIS A 16 -4.60 -25.48 1.89
N GLU A 17 -3.73 -25.60 2.90
CA GLU A 17 -2.95 -26.81 3.22
C GLU A 17 -3.79 -28.08 3.42
N THR A 18 -5.11 -27.95 3.60
CA THR A 18 -6.08 -29.06 3.69
C THR A 18 -6.59 -29.55 2.32
N GLY A 19 -6.15 -28.95 1.21
CA GLY A 19 -6.60 -29.27 -0.15
C GLY A 19 -7.93 -28.61 -0.55
N GLU A 20 -8.53 -27.80 0.31
CA GLU A 20 -9.75 -27.06 0.00
C GLU A 20 -9.42 -25.75 -0.74
N GLN A 21 -9.90 -25.63 -1.97
CA GLN A 21 -9.68 -24.46 -2.80
C GLN A 21 -10.78 -23.42 -2.54
N LYS A 22 -10.46 -22.38 -1.77
CA LYS A 22 -11.41 -21.32 -1.41
C LYS A 22 -11.19 -20.09 -2.27
N VAL A 23 -12.29 -19.53 -2.75
CA VAL A 23 -12.26 -18.27 -3.50
C VAL A 23 -12.26 -17.12 -2.52
N VAL A 24 -11.22 -16.30 -2.55
CA VAL A 24 -11.07 -15.12 -1.70
C VAL A 24 -11.19 -13.85 -2.54
N SER A 25 -11.68 -12.79 -1.91
CA SER A 25 -11.73 -11.46 -2.52
C SER A 25 -10.98 -10.48 -1.64
N GLU A 26 -9.88 -9.96 -2.17
CA GLU A 26 -9.00 -9.03 -1.47
C GLU A 26 -9.02 -7.68 -2.19
N THR A 27 -8.70 -6.64 -1.44
CA THR A 27 -8.76 -5.27 -1.92
C THR A 27 -7.43 -4.62 -1.61
N TYR A 28 -6.82 -4.08 -2.63
CA TYR A 28 -5.48 -3.51 -2.58
C TYR A 28 -5.55 -2.05 -3.02
N LEU A 29 -4.68 -1.23 -2.47
CA LEU A 29 -4.50 0.14 -2.91
C LEU A 29 -3.18 0.24 -3.66
N LEU A 30 -3.16 0.97 -4.77
CA LEU A 30 -1.94 1.22 -5.51
C LEU A 30 -1.91 2.67 -5.97
N ASP A 31 -0.72 3.25 -6.06
CA ASP A 31 -0.54 4.53 -6.74
C ASP A 31 -0.23 4.29 -8.23
N ALA A 32 -0.92 5.03 -9.10
CA ALA A 32 -0.77 4.94 -10.54
C ALA A 32 -1.23 6.24 -11.20
N VAL A 33 -0.87 6.46 -12.46
CA VAL A 33 -1.29 7.65 -13.22
C VAL A 33 -2.57 7.37 -14.01
N SER A 34 -2.85 6.11 -14.36
CA SER A 34 -4.03 5.72 -15.16
C SER A 34 -4.62 4.36 -14.77
N TYR A 35 -5.86 4.10 -15.17
CA TYR A 35 -6.52 2.81 -14.96
C TYR A 35 -5.78 1.63 -15.61
N THR A 36 -5.22 1.85 -16.81
CA THR A 36 -4.47 0.81 -17.54
C THR A 36 -3.17 0.46 -16.84
N GLU A 37 -2.47 1.47 -16.34
CA GLU A 37 -1.27 1.27 -15.54
C GLU A 37 -1.59 0.59 -14.20
N ALA A 38 -2.67 1.00 -13.55
CA ALA A 38 -3.14 0.38 -12.33
C ALA A 38 -3.45 -1.11 -12.52
N GLU A 39 -4.10 -1.47 -13.63
CA GLU A 39 -4.36 -2.86 -14.00
C GLU A 39 -3.07 -3.64 -14.25
N GLN A 40 -2.13 -3.06 -15.01
CA GLN A 40 -0.85 -3.69 -15.30
C GLN A 40 -0.06 -4.00 -14.03
N ARG A 41 0.12 -3.01 -13.15
CA ARG A 41 0.85 -3.20 -11.88
C ARG A 41 0.16 -4.23 -11.00
N MET A 42 -1.17 -4.19 -10.91
CA MET A 42 -1.90 -5.20 -10.16
C MET A 42 -1.70 -6.61 -10.72
N ASN A 43 -1.64 -6.77 -12.05
CA ASN A 43 -1.36 -8.06 -12.66
C ASN A 43 0.05 -8.58 -12.30
N GLU A 44 1.05 -7.70 -12.32
CA GLU A 44 2.44 -8.03 -11.97
C GLU A 44 2.58 -8.46 -10.50
N GLU A 45 1.98 -7.69 -9.58
CA GLU A 45 1.96 -8.01 -8.14
C GLU A 45 1.22 -9.33 -7.87
N MET A 46 0.04 -9.53 -8.47
CA MET A 46 -0.75 -10.74 -8.27
C MET A 46 -0.08 -11.98 -8.84
N THR A 47 0.64 -11.87 -9.96
CA THR A 47 1.42 -12.98 -10.54
C THR A 47 2.56 -13.40 -9.61
N THR A 48 3.19 -12.44 -8.94
CA THR A 48 4.22 -12.70 -7.93
C THR A 48 3.63 -13.33 -6.67
N LEU A 49 2.47 -12.83 -6.23
CA LEU A 49 1.79 -13.31 -5.02
C LEU A 49 1.18 -14.71 -5.18
N THR A 50 0.72 -15.07 -6.38
CA THR A 50 -0.07 -16.28 -6.61
C THR A 50 0.16 -16.84 -8.02
N SER A 51 0.52 -18.12 -8.09
CA SER A 51 0.65 -18.85 -9.37
C SER A 51 -0.68 -19.40 -9.92
N GLU A 52 -1.80 -19.20 -9.22
CA GLU A 52 -3.16 -19.59 -9.65
C GLU A 52 -3.84 -18.49 -10.48
N GLU A 53 -4.90 -18.86 -11.21
CA GLU A 53 -5.71 -17.90 -11.96
C GLU A 53 -6.40 -16.88 -11.04
N PHE A 54 -6.18 -15.59 -11.31
CA PHE A 54 -6.82 -14.48 -10.61
C PHE A 54 -7.65 -13.62 -11.57
N GLN A 55 -8.62 -12.89 -11.02
CA GLN A 55 -9.46 -11.97 -11.76
C GLN A 55 -9.55 -10.63 -11.02
N ILE A 56 -9.18 -9.55 -11.70
CA ILE A 56 -9.45 -8.19 -11.24
C ILE A 56 -10.95 -7.93 -11.40
N MET A 57 -11.65 -7.73 -10.28
CA MET A 57 -13.10 -7.55 -10.24
C MET A 57 -13.51 -6.09 -10.44
N ASN A 58 -12.71 -5.15 -9.92
CA ASN A 58 -13.03 -3.73 -9.94
C ASN A 58 -11.75 -2.91 -9.74
N ILE A 59 -11.65 -1.79 -10.46
CA ILE A 59 -10.62 -0.76 -10.28
C ILE A 59 -11.36 0.58 -10.13
N LYS A 60 -11.13 1.30 -9.03
CA LYS A 60 -11.72 2.62 -8.80
C LYS A 60 -10.68 3.60 -8.28
N VAL A 61 -10.80 4.87 -8.66
CA VAL A 61 -10.01 5.94 -8.03
C VAL A 61 -10.47 6.10 -6.58
N ALA A 62 -9.52 6.00 -5.66
CA ALA A 62 -9.74 6.21 -4.26
C ALA A 62 -9.50 7.68 -3.91
N ASN A 63 -10.47 8.27 -3.20
CA ASN A 63 -10.32 9.62 -2.68
C ASN A 63 -9.55 9.55 -1.35
N PHE A 64 -8.24 9.32 -1.44
CA PHE A 64 -7.29 9.49 -0.34
C PHE A 64 -6.31 10.59 -0.74
N ALA A 65 -6.09 11.54 0.15
CA ALA A 65 -5.08 12.57 -0.04
C ALA A 65 -3.69 12.06 0.33
N GLU A 66 -3.61 11.24 1.39
CA GLU A 66 -2.36 10.75 1.94
C GLU A 66 -2.54 9.33 2.50
N VAL A 67 -1.46 8.55 2.45
CA VAL A 67 -1.37 7.22 3.06
C VAL A 67 -0.19 7.23 4.02
N HIS A 68 -0.44 6.87 5.28
CA HIS A 68 0.57 6.83 6.34
C HIS A 68 0.74 5.39 6.84
N PRO A 69 1.78 4.68 6.39
CA PRO A 69 2.14 3.39 6.97
C PRO A 69 2.73 3.59 8.38
N PHE A 70 2.44 2.67 9.30
CA PHE A 70 2.96 2.71 10.66
C PHE A 70 3.53 1.34 11.02
N GLU A 71 4.71 1.34 11.65
CA GLU A 71 5.35 0.11 12.10
C GLU A 71 4.47 -0.63 13.11
N ASN A 72 4.52 -1.97 13.09
CA ASN A 72 3.78 -2.87 13.99
C ASN A 72 2.24 -2.82 13.89
N SER A 73 1.71 -2.37 12.76
CA SER A 73 0.28 -2.42 12.48
C SER A 73 -0.01 -3.22 11.21
N ASP A 74 -1.10 -3.99 11.23
CA ASP A 74 -1.48 -4.87 10.11
C ASP A 74 -2.83 -4.50 9.47
N ARG A 75 -3.55 -3.49 10.02
CA ARG A 75 -4.85 -3.07 9.49
C ARG A 75 -4.81 -1.62 9.03
N TRP A 76 -5.68 -1.33 8.06
CA TRP A 76 -5.83 0.00 7.50
C TRP A 76 -7.13 0.65 7.96
N PHE A 77 -7.05 1.92 8.36
CA PHE A 77 -8.18 2.73 8.77
C PHE A 77 -8.31 3.94 7.85
N LYS A 78 -9.54 4.19 7.39
CA LYS A 78 -9.90 5.41 6.68
C LYS A 78 -10.26 6.48 7.70
N SER A 79 -9.41 7.50 7.79
CA SER A 79 -9.62 8.66 8.64
C SER A 79 -10.18 9.82 7.82
N LYS A 80 -11.30 10.39 8.25
CA LYS A 80 -11.87 11.60 7.65
C LYS A 80 -11.45 12.78 8.51
N VAL A 81 -10.72 13.72 7.91
CA VAL A 81 -10.28 14.97 8.53
C VAL A 81 -11.02 16.13 7.87
N ALA A 82 -11.69 16.96 8.67
CA ALA A 82 -12.34 18.18 8.20
C ALA A 82 -11.47 19.38 8.58
N LEU A 83 -10.80 19.95 7.58
CA LEU A 83 -10.04 21.18 7.71
C LEU A 83 -11.02 22.36 7.77
N VAL A 84 -10.83 23.25 8.73
CA VAL A 84 -11.63 24.45 8.92
C VAL A 84 -10.77 25.64 8.54
N ALA A 85 -11.17 26.33 7.47
CA ALA A 85 -10.54 27.58 7.05
C ALA A 85 -11.53 28.72 7.22
N VAL A 86 -11.09 29.82 7.83
CA VAL A 86 -11.88 31.05 7.93
C VAL A 86 -11.46 31.98 6.80
N ASP A 87 -12.43 32.38 5.98
CA ASP A 87 -12.21 33.37 4.92
C ASP A 87 -12.15 34.76 5.57
N GLU A 88 -10.98 35.41 5.54
CA GLU A 88 -10.76 36.72 6.20
C GLU A 88 -11.62 37.85 5.61
N GLU A 89 -12.11 37.70 4.38
CA GLU A 89 -12.91 38.71 3.68
C GLU A 89 -14.41 38.58 4.01
N SER A 90 -14.93 37.35 4.11
CA SER A 90 -16.35 37.08 4.35
C SER A 90 -16.68 36.65 5.79
N GLY A 91 -15.69 36.30 6.62
CA GLY A 91 -15.88 35.72 7.96
C GLY A 91 -16.60 34.37 7.96
N LYS A 92 -16.73 33.72 6.79
CA LYS A 92 -17.42 32.44 6.64
C LYS A 92 -16.43 31.30 6.78
N GLU A 93 -16.79 30.33 7.61
CA GLU A 93 -16.06 29.08 7.77
C GLU A 93 -16.29 28.16 6.55
N ARG A 94 -15.22 27.77 5.87
CA ARG A 94 -15.24 26.70 4.88
C ARG A 94 -14.67 25.43 5.50
N LYS A 95 -15.42 24.34 5.37
CA LYS A 95 -15.00 23.01 5.81
C LYS A 95 -14.64 22.17 4.59
N THR A 96 -13.38 21.75 4.51
CA THR A 96 -12.88 20.86 3.46
C THR A 96 -12.60 19.49 4.06
N ASN A 97 -13.23 18.46 3.52
CA ASN A 97 -13.01 17.09 3.97
C ASN A 97 -11.86 16.47 3.19
N VAL A 98 -10.85 16.03 3.92
CA VAL A 98 -9.71 15.26 3.45
C VAL A 98 -9.85 13.84 4.00
N TYR A 99 -9.46 12.85 3.22
CA TYR A 99 -9.46 11.46 3.63
C TYR A 99 -8.04 10.93 3.62
N MET A 100 -7.65 10.26 4.69
CA MET A 100 -6.32 9.68 4.86
C MET A 100 -6.47 8.19 5.14
N LEU A 101 -5.52 7.40 4.65
CA LEU A 101 -5.42 5.99 5.01
C LEU A 101 -4.28 5.83 6.02
N ILE A 102 -4.60 5.32 7.21
CA ILE A 102 -3.67 5.23 8.34
C ILE A 102 -3.56 3.77 8.76
N GLN A 103 -2.35 3.26 8.90
CA GLN A 103 -2.14 1.92 9.47
C GLN A 103 -2.24 1.98 11.00
N ALA A 104 -3.00 1.05 11.59
CA ALA A 104 -3.19 0.92 13.04
C ALA A 104 -3.75 -0.47 13.40
N ASN A 105 -3.69 -0.87 14.67
CA ASN A 105 -4.33 -2.10 15.14
C ASN A 105 -5.76 -1.87 15.66
N ASP A 106 -5.99 -0.71 16.30
CA ASP A 106 -7.26 -0.35 16.92
C ASP A 106 -7.72 1.06 16.53
N LEU A 107 -9.01 1.36 16.74
CA LEU A 107 -9.57 2.70 16.48
C LEU A 107 -8.84 3.81 17.27
N LYS A 108 -8.41 3.51 18.51
CA LYS A 108 -7.69 4.49 19.34
C LYS A 108 -6.33 4.81 18.74
N GLU A 109 -5.58 3.77 18.34
CA GLU A 109 -4.29 3.94 17.69
C GLU A 109 -4.43 4.67 16.35
N ALA A 110 -5.46 4.34 15.56
CA ALA A 110 -5.75 5.04 14.31
C ALA A 110 -6.00 6.55 14.53
N TYR A 111 -6.67 6.91 15.62
CA TYR A 111 -6.88 8.31 16.01
C TYR A 111 -5.55 8.99 16.41
N ASP A 112 -4.76 8.36 17.26
CA ASP A 112 -3.47 8.87 17.73
C ASP A 112 -2.47 9.03 16.56
N ASN A 113 -2.47 8.07 15.63
CA ASN A 113 -1.68 8.10 14.40
C ASN A 113 -2.18 9.18 13.43
N THR A 114 -3.50 9.35 13.28
CA THR A 114 -4.06 10.48 12.50
C THR A 114 -3.62 11.82 13.07
N ILE A 115 -3.67 12.00 14.40
CA ILE A 115 -3.19 13.23 15.04
C ILE A 115 -1.72 13.45 14.72
N THR A 116 -0.92 12.38 14.76
CA THR A 116 0.51 12.45 14.45
C THR A 116 0.78 12.82 13.00
N ALA A 117 0.03 12.25 12.04
CA ALA A 117 0.08 12.65 10.64
C ALA A 117 -0.29 14.13 10.44
N MET A 118 -1.25 14.64 11.23
CA MET A 118 -1.66 16.05 11.22
C MET A 118 -0.72 17.00 11.99
N LYS A 119 0.31 16.50 12.68
CA LYS A 119 1.28 17.34 13.39
C LYS A 119 2.13 18.11 12.38
N GLY A 120 1.75 19.35 12.11
CA GLY A 120 2.44 20.23 11.17
C GLY A 120 1.48 20.99 10.26
N THR A 121 0.22 20.58 10.19
CA THR A 121 -0.80 21.34 9.46
C THR A 121 -1.07 22.67 10.17
N MET A 122 -0.75 23.78 9.51
CA MET A 122 -1.13 25.11 9.96
C MET A 122 -2.62 25.33 9.65
N GLY A 123 -3.50 24.87 10.55
CA GLY A 123 -4.93 25.08 10.43
C GLY A 123 -5.73 24.31 11.46
N ASP A 124 -6.90 24.83 11.80
CA ASP A 124 -7.86 24.10 12.63
C ASP A 124 -8.41 22.91 11.85
N TYR A 125 -8.46 21.76 12.50
CA TYR A 125 -9.05 20.57 11.92
C TYR A 125 -9.84 19.80 12.96
N THR A 126 -10.77 18.99 12.48
CA THR A 126 -11.54 18.04 13.29
C THR A 126 -11.51 16.68 12.62
N ILE A 127 -11.59 15.60 13.40
CA ILE A 127 -11.63 14.23 12.88
C ILE A 127 -13.08 13.72 13.07
N PRO A 128 -14.01 13.98 12.13
CA PRO A 128 -15.40 13.58 12.26
C PRO A 128 -15.64 12.07 12.28
N ALA A 129 -14.78 11.26 11.65
CA ALA A 129 -14.97 9.82 11.57
C ALA A 129 -13.67 9.07 11.28
N ILE A 130 -13.52 7.89 11.88
CA ILE A 130 -12.51 6.89 11.55
C ILE A 130 -13.23 5.56 11.38
N SER A 131 -12.93 4.84 10.30
CA SER A 131 -13.53 3.53 10.00
C SER A 131 -12.47 2.56 9.49
N GLU A 132 -12.58 1.29 9.86
CA GLU A 132 -11.75 0.23 9.29
C GLU A 132 -11.96 0.13 7.78
N SER A 133 -10.87 -0.03 7.03
CA SER A 133 -10.86 -0.14 5.57
C SER A 133 -10.76 -1.61 5.16
N PRO A 134 -11.41 -2.04 4.07
CA PRO A 134 -11.23 -3.38 3.51
C PRO A 134 -9.89 -3.56 2.78
N ILE A 135 -9.03 -2.54 2.76
CA ILE A 135 -7.72 -2.57 2.11
C ILE A 135 -6.80 -3.49 2.91
N LEU A 136 -6.24 -4.49 2.22
CA LEU A 136 -5.29 -5.45 2.78
C LEU A 136 -3.87 -4.90 2.73
N ASP A 137 -3.45 -4.42 1.55
CA ASP A 137 -2.12 -3.88 1.35
C ASP A 137 -2.11 -2.66 0.44
N VAL A 138 -1.04 -1.87 0.54
CA VAL A 138 -0.81 -0.65 -0.23
C VAL A 138 0.50 -0.76 -1.00
N PHE A 139 0.42 -0.63 -2.32
CA PHE A 139 1.54 -0.62 -3.24
C PHE A 139 1.85 0.80 -3.70
N PRO A 140 2.81 1.50 -3.05
CA PRO A 140 3.21 2.84 -3.49
C PRO A 140 3.80 2.82 -4.91
N TYR A 141 3.85 3.99 -5.55
CA TYR A 141 4.41 4.12 -6.88
C TYR A 141 5.93 4.10 -6.83
N PHE A 142 6.51 2.99 -7.29
CA PHE A 142 7.94 2.88 -7.50
C PHE A 142 8.25 3.37 -8.92
N SER A 143 8.35 4.69 -9.13
CA SER A 143 9.29 5.16 -10.14
C SER A 143 10.66 4.98 -9.53
N GLY A 144 11.57 4.21 -10.13
CA GLY A 144 12.98 4.13 -9.73
C GLY A 144 13.77 5.45 -9.82
N GLU A 145 13.10 6.59 -9.65
CA GLU A 145 13.67 7.91 -9.43
C GLU A 145 13.65 8.20 -7.93
N GLU A 146 14.83 8.03 -7.34
CA GLU A 146 15.37 8.62 -6.10
C GLU A 146 14.40 9.48 -5.27
N GLY A 147 13.99 8.99 -4.08
CA GLY A 147 13.57 9.89 -3.01
C GLY A 147 12.60 9.38 -1.95
N GLU A 148 11.89 8.26 -2.13
CA GLU A 148 11.00 7.75 -1.09
C GLU A 148 11.65 6.56 -0.36
N GLU A 149 11.93 6.79 0.93
CA GLU A 149 12.52 5.82 1.84
C GLU A 149 11.63 4.57 1.92
N ILE A 150 12.10 3.50 1.29
CA ILE A 150 11.65 2.13 1.44
C ILE A 150 11.41 1.83 2.94
N PRO A 151 10.17 1.62 3.40
CA PRO A 151 9.96 1.05 4.72
C PRO A 151 10.60 -0.34 4.75
N GLU A 152 11.45 -0.61 5.75
CA GLU A 152 12.32 -1.79 5.84
C GLU A 152 11.58 -3.14 5.72
N ARG A 153 10.25 -3.14 5.90
CA ARG A 153 9.38 -4.31 5.77
C ARG A 153 9.42 -4.97 4.38
N PHE A 154 9.73 -4.23 3.32
CA PHE A 154 9.78 -4.76 1.94
C PHE A 154 11.15 -5.30 1.49
N LYS A 155 12.23 -5.14 2.27
CA LYS A 155 13.56 -5.69 1.93
C LYS A 155 13.72 -7.19 2.16
N SER A 156 12.74 -7.83 2.79
CA SER A 156 12.90 -9.18 3.34
C SER A 156 12.68 -10.32 2.33
N ILE A 157 12.42 -10.02 1.06
CA ILE A 157 12.15 -11.01 0.01
C ILE A 157 13.07 -10.76 -1.18
N GLU A 158 14.36 -10.63 -0.93
CA GLU A 158 15.39 -10.77 -1.96
C GLU A 158 16.32 -11.92 -1.56
N VAL A 159 15.89 -13.11 -2.00
CA VAL A 159 16.72 -14.25 -2.43
C VAL A 159 17.73 -14.79 -1.41
N GLU A 160 17.31 -15.82 -0.65
CA GLU A 160 18.21 -16.90 -0.25
C GLU A 160 18.71 -17.59 -1.54
N GLU A 161 19.84 -17.15 -2.08
CA GLU A 161 20.59 -17.92 -3.08
C GLU A 161 21.21 -19.13 -2.36
N GLU A 162 20.68 -20.32 -2.64
CA GLU A 162 21.23 -21.61 -2.23
C GLU A 162 22.68 -21.73 -2.74
N GLU A 163 23.60 -21.97 -1.79
CA GLU A 163 24.96 -22.42 -2.02
C GLU A 163 24.96 -23.75 -2.81
N GLU A 164 25.48 -23.75 -4.04
CA GLU A 164 26.00 -24.98 -4.65
C GLU A 164 27.53 -24.95 -4.61
N VAL A 165 28.08 -25.61 -3.60
CA VAL A 165 29.50 -25.87 -3.36
C VAL A 165 30.02 -26.84 -4.43
N VAL A 166 31.02 -26.42 -5.21
CA VAL A 166 31.86 -27.35 -5.98
C VAL A 166 33.31 -27.18 -5.50
N GLU A 167 33.72 -28.08 -4.61
CA GLU A 167 35.11 -28.29 -4.19
C GLU A 167 35.91 -29.03 -5.29
N GLU A 168 37.10 -28.48 -5.58
CA GLU A 168 38.41 -29.13 -5.83
C GLU A 168 38.57 -30.13 -7.02
N GLU A 169 39.67 -30.18 -7.79
CA GLU A 169 41.07 -29.71 -7.68
C GLU A 169 41.77 -29.77 -9.09
N PRO A 170 43.06 -29.36 -9.24
CA PRO A 170 43.67 -28.82 -10.48
C PRO A 170 44.63 -29.78 -11.24
N ALA A 171 45.38 -29.18 -12.20
CA ALA A 171 46.57 -29.67 -12.95
C ALA A 171 46.24 -30.31 -14.33
N ALA A 172 46.99 -30.16 -15.43
CA ALA A 172 48.33 -29.67 -15.75
C ALA A 172 48.32 -29.34 -17.28
N LEU A 173 48.93 -28.24 -17.75
CA LEU A 173 50.18 -28.17 -18.53
C LEU A 173 50.32 -29.06 -19.79
N MET A 174 50.86 -28.42 -20.85
CA MET A 174 51.53 -28.93 -22.08
C MET A 174 50.63 -29.20 -23.31
N GLU A 175 50.77 -28.38 -24.37
CA GLU A 175 51.62 -28.58 -25.59
C GLU A 175 51.08 -29.73 -26.47
N GLU A 176 50.88 -29.66 -27.79
CA GLU A 176 51.23 -28.75 -28.91
C GLU A 176 50.02 -28.60 -29.86
#